data_AF-A0A2J1DX29-F1
#
_entry.id   AF-A0A2J1DX29-F1
#
_cell.length_a   1.000
_cell.length_b   1.000
_cell.length_c   1.000
_cell.angle_alpha   90.00
_cell.angle_beta   90.00
_cell.angle_gamma   90.00
#
_symmetry.space_group_name_H-M   'P 1'
#
loop_
_entity.id
_entity.type
_entity.pdbx_description
1 polymer ?
#
loop_
_entity_poly.entity_id
_entity_poly.type
_entity_poly.pdbx_seq_one_letter_code
_entity_poly.pdbx_strand_id
1 'polypeptide(L)' 'MRKTDIVKQGMMRISEVAKAAGVSLPTIHYYTREGLLFPLLKTAHNMAYYSPDCVEDIRLIKEFQSKRFL' A
#
# COMPACT_ATOMS: atom_id res chain seq x y z
N MET A 1 22.04 -0.47 -13.52
CA MET A 1 21.37 0.23 -12.41
C MET A 1 20.62 -0.81 -11.58
N ARG A 2 21.06 -1.07 -10.35
CA ARG A 2 20.46 -2.12 -9.48
C ARG A 2 19.29 -1.48 -8.71
N LYS A 3 18.06 -1.96 -8.94
CA LYS A 3 16.81 -1.50 -8.30
C LYS A 3 16.70 -1.83 -6.80
N THR A 4 17.80 -2.18 -6.14
CA THR A 4 17.80 -2.82 -4.82
C THR A 4 17.98 -1.81 -3.67
N ASP A 5 18.56 -0.64 -3.95
CA ASP A 5 18.89 0.35 -2.91
C ASP A 5 17.72 1.27 -2.50
N ILE A 6 16.64 1.35 -3.29
CA ILE A 6 15.42 2.09 -2.91
C ILE A 6 14.62 1.37 -1.81
N VAL A 7 14.79 0.05 -1.67
CA VAL A 7 13.93 -0.81 -0.83
C VAL A 7 14.26 -0.65 0.67
N LYS A 8 15.37 0.03 1.01
CA LYS A 8 15.90 0.08 2.39
C LYS A 8 15.54 1.34 3.19
N GLN A 9 14.89 2.34 2.59
CA GLN A 9 14.47 3.54 3.32
C GLN A 9 12.95 3.69 3.35
N GLY A 10 12.35 3.43 4.52
CA GLY A 10 10.98 3.87 4.80
C GLY A 10 9.94 2.76 4.72
N MET A 11 10.07 1.71 5.54
CA MET A 11 8.92 0.86 5.85
C MET A 11 7.82 1.73 6.46
N MET A 12 6.68 1.83 5.79
CA MET A 12 5.57 2.70 6.19
C MET A 12 4.57 1.91 7.01
N ARG A 13 4.03 2.51 8.06
CA ARG A 13 2.85 1.96 8.74
C ARG A 13 1.62 2.12 7.85
N ILE A 14 0.58 1.34 8.12
CA ILE A 14 -0.69 1.43 7.39
C ILE A 14 -1.26 2.86 7.32
N SER A 15 -1.10 3.64 8.38
CA SER A 15 -1.55 5.04 8.45
C SER A 15 -0.73 5.99 7.59
N GLU A 16 0.55 5.70 7.38
CA GLU A 16 1.45 6.49 6.54
C GLU A 16 1.17 6.17 5.07
N VAL A 17 0.95 4.90 4.73
CA VAL A 17 0.52 4.49 3.39
C VAL A 17 -0.82 5.12 3.02
N ALA A 18 -1.79 5.12 3.94
CA ALA A 18 -3.09 5.75 3.74
C ALA A 18 -2.95 7.23 3.36
N LYS A 19 -2.13 7.97 4.12
CA LYS A 19 -1.87 9.38 3.86
C LYS A 19 -1.14 9.60 2.52
N ALA A 20 -0.11 8.81 2.23
CA ALA A 20 0.67 8.96 1.00
C ALA A 20 -0.13 8.60 -0.26
N ALA A 21 -0.95 7.56 -0.18
CA ALA A 21 -1.82 7.12 -1.27
C ALA A 21 -3.11 7.95 -1.38
N GLY A 22 -3.42 8.81 -0.40
CA GLY A 22 -4.64 9.61 -0.38
C GLY A 22 -5.91 8.77 -0.20
N VAL A 23 -5.80 7.60 0.45
CA VAL A 23 -6.91 6.68 0.69
C VAL A 23 -7.24 6.57 2.18
N SER A 24 -8.46 6.13 2.48
CA SER A 24 -8.86 5.88 3.86
C SER A 24 -8.24 4.57 4.39
N LEU A 25 -7.99 4.50 5.70
CA LEU A 25 -7.56 3.28 6.39
C LEU A 25 -8.46 2.07 6.08
N PRO A 26 -9.81 2.19 6.07
CA PRO A 26 -10.70 1.10 5.65
C PRO A 26 -10.43 0.60 4.23
N THR A 27 -10.02 1.48 3.31
CA THR A 27 -9.70 1.09 1.92
C THR A 27 -8.45 0.21 1.90
N ILE A 28 -7.44 0.53 2.71
CA ILE A 28 -6.25 -0.32 2.82
C ILE A 28 -6.62 -1.65 3.46
N HIS A 29 -7.41 -1.66 4.54
CA HIS A 29 -7.89 -2.91 5.14
C HIS A 29 -8.67 -3.78 4.15
N TYR A 30 -9.49 -3.15 3.31
CA TYR A 30 -10.20 -3.82 2.23
C TYR A 30 -9.21 -4.45 1.24
N TYR A 31 -8.25 -3.69 0.73
CA TYR A 31 -7.23 -4.22 -0.19
C TYR A 31 -6.36 -5.31 0.43
N THR A 32 -6.01 -5.22 1.71
CA THR A 32 -5.30 -6.29 2.42
C THR A 32 -6.16 -7.55 2.57
N ARG A 33 -7.47 -7.40 2.81
CA ARG A 33 -8.41 -8.54 2.92
C ARG A 33 -8.62 -9.23 1.58
N GLU A 34 -8.74 -8.44 0.51
CA GLU A 34 -8.89 -8.95 -0.86
C GLU A 34 -7.59 -9.50 -1.45
N GLY A 35 -6.45 -9.39 -0.74
CA GLY A 35 -5.15 -9.82 -1.22
C GLY A 35 -4.57 -8.93 -2.33
N LEU A 36 -5.10 -7.72 -2.51
CA LEU A 36 -4.58 -6.71 -3.43
C LEU A 36 -3.32 -6.03 -2.87
N LEU A 37 -3.16 -6.04 -1.55
CA LEU A 37 -1.97 -5.54 -0.88
C LEU A 37 -1.38 -6.59 0.04
N PHE A 38 -0.10 -6.91 -0.20
CA PHE A 38 0.67 -7.81 0.64
C PHE A 38 1.55 -7.01 1.60
N PRO A 39 1.34 -7.11 2.93
CA PRO A 39 2.26 -6.51 3.89
C PRO A 39 3.61 -7.24 3.82
N LEU A 40 4.70 -6.49 3.75
CA LEU A 40 6.07 -7.05 3.72
C LEU A 40 6.46 -7.73 5.02
N LEU A 41 5.99 -7.18 6.15
CA LEU A 41 6.23 -7.70 7.48
C LEU A 41 4.96 -7.57 8.31
N LYS A 42 4.39 -8.71 8.71
CA LYS A 42 3.41 -8.76 9.81
C LYS A 42 4.19 -8.86 11.12
N THR A 43 4.45 -7.72 11.75
CA THR A 43 5.23 -7.66 13.00
C THR A 43 4.39 -8.03 14.23
N ALA A 44 3.07 -7.79 14.19
CA ALA A 44 2.12 -8.20 15.24
C ALA A 44 0.70 -8.36 14.68
N HIS A 45 -0.23 -8.85 15.51
CA HIS A 45 -1.65 -9.03 15.13
C HIS A 45 -2.30 -7.75 14.58
N ASN A 46 -1.88 -6.58 15.08
CA ASN A 46 -2.41 -5.28 14.68
C ASN A 46 -1.36 -4.38 14.00
N MET A 47 -0.19 -4.92 13.62
CA MET A 47 0.92 -4.14 13.10
C MET A 47 1.52 -4.79 11.86
N ALA A 48 1.40 -4.09 10.74
CA ALA A 48 1.96 -4.46 9.45
C ALA A 48 2.74 -3.29 8.87
N TYR A 49 3.93 -3.59 8.34
CA TYR A 49 4.72 -2.65 7.57
C TYR A 49 4.51 -2.90 6.07
N TYR A 50 4.44 -1.80 5.34
CA TYR A 50 4.20 -1.77 3.91
C TYR A 50 5.38 -1.12 3.21
N SER A 51 5.59 -1.51 1.95
CA SER A 51 6.56 -0.86 1.09
C SER A 51 6.03 0.51 0.72
N PRO A 52 6.89 1.52 0.52
CA PRO A 52 6.48 2.71 -0.21
C PRO A 52 5.95 2.36 -1.62
N ASP A 53 6.39 1.26 -2.23
CA ASP A 53 5.88 0.79 -3.53
C ASP A 53 4.36 0.51 -3.51
N CYS A 54 3.82 0.09 -2.35
CA CYS A 54 2.39 -0.15 -2.20
C CYS A 54 1.54 1.12 -2.42
N VAL A 55 2.13 2.31 -2.23
CA VAL A 55 1.44 3.59 -2.45
C VAL A 55 1.12 3.77 -3.94
N GLU A 56 2.06 3.45 -4.81
CA GLU A 56 1.89 3.57 -6.26
C GLU A 56 0.90 2.51 -6.78
N ASP A 57 0.96 1.28 -6.27
CA ASP A 57 0.00 0.23 -6.59
C ASP A 57 -1.44 0.65 -6.23
N ILE A 58 -1.64 1.25 -5.05
CA ILE A 58 -2.96 1.75 -4.61
C ILE A 58 -3.47 2.84 -5.55
N ARG A 59 -2.59 3.77 -5.96
CA ARG A 59 -2.95 4.85 -6.89
C ARG A 59 -3.38 4.29 -8.24
N LEU A 60 -2.64 3.33 -8.78
CA LEU A 60 -2.98 2.63 -10.02
C LEU A 60 -4.33 1.91 -9.91
N ILE A 61 -4.57 1.15 -8.83
CA ILE A 61 -5.85 0.48 -8.59
C ILE A 61 -6.99 1.52 -8.59
N LYS A 62 -6.81 2.67 -7.95
CA LYS A 62 -7.80 3.74 -7.92
C LYS A 62 -8.04 4.38 -9.29
N GLU A 63 -6.99 4.58 -10.07
CA GLU A 63 -7.09 5.10 -11.44
C GLU A 63 -7.82 4.12 -12.36
N PHE A 64 -7.55 2.82 -12.24
CA PHE A 64 -8.29 1.80 -12.99
C PHE A 64 -9.74 1.66 -12.52
N GLN A 65 -10.01 1.83 -11.23
CA GLN A 65 -11.38 1.92 -10.73
C GLN A 65 -12.11 3.12 -11.34
N SER A 66 -11.53 4.32 -11.36
CA SER A 66 -12.21 5.50 -11.92
C SER A 66 -12.48 5.36 -13.42
N LYS A 67 -11.54 4.78 -14.18
CA LYS A 67 -11.67 4.53 -15.62
C LYS A 67 -12.72 3.48 -15.98
N ARG A 68 -13.06 2.56 -15.08
CA ARG A 68 -14.05 1.50 -15.33
C ARG A 68 -15.49 1.94 -15.06
N PHE A 69 -15.69 3.06 -14.39
CA PHE A 69 -17.02 3.63 -14.10
C PHE A 69 -17.36 4.85 -14.98
N LEU A 70 -16.60 5.08 -16.07
CA LEU A 70 -16.88 6.08 -17.12
C LEU A 70 -17.26 5.37 -18.42
#